data_AF-A0A1G2JBC3-F1
#
_entry.id   AF-A0A1G2JBC3-F1
#
_cell.length_a   1.000
_cell.length_b   1.000
_cell.length_c   1.000
_cell.angle_alpha   90.00
_cell.angle_beta   90.00
_cell.angle_gamma   90.00
#
_symmetry.space_group_name_H-M   'P 1'
#
loop_
_entity.id
_entity.type
_entity.pdbx_description
1 polymer ?
#
loop_
_entity_poly.entity_id
_entity_poly.type
_entity_poly.pdbx_seq_one_letter_code
_entity_poly.pdbx_strand_id
1 'polypeptide(L)'
;MENKLAPEEENQLKNWIAQMEAGEMAQVRDLINNCNITFQFAKTHSIYLTDWEKTKQQMENNLNNGILPPNVSANLFRAIIDASEEVMQRKLKKVRKGFEKKFGESIYNYLGPDGKTKKLFGLF
;
A
#
# COMPACT_ATOMS: atom_id res chain seq x y z
N MET A 1 8.68 17.27 20.32
CA MET A 1 7.84 18.28 19.65
C MET A 1 6.61 17.56 19.14
N GLU A 2 5.42 17.94 19.59
CA GLU A 2 4.19 17.50 18.92
C GLU A 2 4.20 18.13 17.52
N ASN A 3 4.43 17.31 16.50
CA ASN A 3 4.42 17.73 15.10
C ASN A 3 2.98 17.98 14.66
N LYS A 4 2.40 19.07 15.17
CA LYS A 4 1.04 19.47 14.84
C LYS A 4 1.04 20.16 13.48
N LEU A 5 0.29 19.62 12.53
CA LEU A 5 0.10 20.21 11.22
C LEU A 5 -0.67 21.53 11.33
N ALA A 6 -0.37 22.47 10.45
CA ALA A 6 -1.23 23.63 10.29
C ALA A 6 -2.61 23.20 9.74
N PRO A 7 -3.69 23.95 9.99
CA PRO A 7 -5.04 23.58 9.48
C PRO A 7 -5.09 23.39 7.95
N GLU A 8 -4.32 24.17 7.21
CA GLU A 8 -4.21 24.04 5.75
C GLU A 8 -3.55 22.72 5.34
N GLU A 9 -2.47 22.33 6.02
CA GLU A 9 -1.78 21.07 5.81
C GLU A 9 -2.65 19.87 6.21
N GLU A 10 -3.48 20.02 7.25
CA GLU A 10 -4.45 18.99 7.63
C GLU A 10 -5.50 18.77 6.53
N ASN A 11 -5.98 19.84 5.91
CA ASN A 11 -6.89 19.74 4.76
C ASN A 11 -6.20 19.13 3.54
N GLN A 12 -4.95 19.49 3.26
CA GLN A 12 -4.16 18.88 2.20
C GLN A 12 -3.98 17.37 2.45
N LEU A 13 -3.67 16.97 3.69
CA LEU A 13 -3.54 15.57 4.07
C LEU A 13 -4.87 14.81 3.90
N LYS A 14 -6.00 15.38 4.34
CA LYS A 14 -7.33 14.77 4.16
C LYS A 14 -7.65 14.54 2.69
N ASN A 15 -7.40 15.52 1.84
CA ASN A 15 -7.62 15.41 0.40
C ASN A 15 -6.71 14.34 -0.22
N TRP A 16 -5.44 14.31 0.17
CA TRP A 16 -4.49 13.28 -0.25
C TRP A 16 -4.97 11.87 0.11
N ILE A 17 -5.36 11.66 1.37
CA ILE A 17 -5.86 10.37 1.87
C ILE A 17 -7.09 9.93 1.06
N ALA A 18 -8.04 10.84 0.85
CA ALA A 18 -9.26 10.52 0.12
C ALA A 18 -8.99 10.10 -1.34
N GLN A 19 -8.10 10.82 -2.03
CA GLN A 19 -7.71 10.50 -3.41
C GLN A 19 -6.97 9.17 -3.50
N MET A 20 -5.97 8.97 -2.62
CA MET A 20 -5.21 7.73 -2.58
C MET A 20 -6.12 6.55 -2.26
N GLU A 21 -6.95 6.65 -1.21
CA GLU A 21 -7.87 5.57 -0.85
C GLU A 21 -8.83 5.24 -1.99
N ALA A 22 -9.38 6.24 -2.68
CA ALA A 22 -10.23 5.99 -3.85
C ALA A 22 -9.50 5.20 -4.95
N GLY A 23 -8.28 5.60 -5.31
CA GLY A 23 -7.47 4.93 -6.32
C GLY A 23 -7.08 3.51 -5.92
N GLU A 24 -6.58 3.34 -4.70
CA GLU A 24 -6.17 2.04 -4.19
C GLU A 24 -7.35 1.07 -4.08
N MET A 25 -8.51 1.54 -3.62
CA MET A 25 -9.72 0.71 -3.52
C MET A 25 -10.31 0.35 -4.89
N ALA A 26 -10.14 1.20 -5.91
CA ALA A 26 -10.52 0.87 -7.28
C ALA A 26 -9.71 -0.34 -7.79
N GLN A 27 -8.39 -0.33 -7.60
CA GLN A 27 -7.52 -1.45 -7.96
C GLN A 27 -7.91 -2.75 -7.25
N VAL A 28 -8.28 -2.68 -5.96
CA VAL A 28 -8.76 -3.86 -5.21
C VAL A 28 -10.04 -4.41 -5.83
N ARG A 29 -11.00 -3.55 -6.17
CA ARG A 29 -12.26 -3.97 -6.79
C ARG A 29 -12.01 -4.63 -8.14
N ASP A 30 -11.15 -4.04 -8.97
CA ASP A 30 -10.81 -4.59 -10.28
C ASP A 30 -10.14 -5.95 -10.17
N LEU A 31 -9.21 -6.11 -9.22
CA LEU A 31 -8.59 -7.42 -8.95
C LEU A 31 -9.62 -8.46 -8.52
N ILE A 32 -10.50 -8.12 -7.57
CA ILE A 32 -11.55 -9.03 -7.07
C ILE A 32 -12.52 -9.44 -8.17
N ASN A 33 -12.95 -8.50 -9.01
CA ASN A 33 -13.97 -8.75 -10.02
C ASN A 33 -13.39 -9.50 -11.23
N ASN A 34 -12.19 -9.14 -11.67
CA ASN A 34 -11.68 -9.56 -12.97
C ASN A 34 -10.65 -10.69 -12.91
N CYS A 35 -9.97 -10.91 -11.78
CA CYS A 35 -8.98 -11.97 -11.65
C CYS A 35 -9.61 -13.27 -11.14
N ASN A 36 -9.58 -14.32 -11.96
CA ASN A 36 -10.13 -15.65 -11.65
C ASN A 36 -9.05 -16.72 -11.46
N ILE A 37 -7.78 -16.33 -11.43
CA ILE A 37 -6.63 -17.25 -11.31
C ILE A 37 -5.98 -17.01 -9.94
N THR A 38 -6.00 -18.03 -9.07
CA THR A 38 -5.50 -17.95 -7.69
C THR A 38 -4.06 -17.45 -7.62
N PHE A 39 -3.16 -18.06 -8.40
CA PHE A 39 -1.75 -17.69 -8.42
C PHE A 39 -1.54 -16.23 -8.86
N GLN A 40 -2.22 -15.78 -9.92
CA GLN A 40 -2.09 -14.41 -10.40
C GLN A 40 -2.65 -13.41 -9.37
N PHE A 41 -3.76 -13.75 -8.71
CA PHE A 41 -4.34 -12.91 -7.67
C PHE A 41 -3.38 -12.74 -6.49
N ALA A 42 -2.82 -13.84 -5.99
CA ALA A 42 -1.84 -13.83 -4.91
C ALA A 42 -0.56 -13.09 -5.32
N LYS A 43 -0.07 -13.31 -6.55
CA LYS A 43 1.08 -12.57 -7.09
C LYS A 43 0.84 -11.07 -7.09
N THR A 44 -0.36 -10.61 -7.47
CA THR A 44 -0.71 -9.18 -7.43
C THR A 44 -0.68 -8.61 -6.01
N HIS A 45 -1.10 -9.36 -4.99
CA HIS A 45 -0.92 -8.96 -3.59
C HIS A 45 0.56 -8.72 -3.25
N SER A 46 1.44 -9.66 -3.63
CA SER A 46 2.89 -9.54 -3.42
C SER A 46 3.50 -8.33 -4.12
N ILE A 47 3.02 -8.02 -5.34
CA ILE A 47 3.47 -6.86 -6.11
C ILE A 47 3.08 -5.57 -5.38
N TYR A 48 1.83 -5.43 -4.94
CA TYR A 48 1.39 -4.25 -4.19
C TYR A 48 2.20 -4.00 -2.92
N LEU A 49 2.53 -5.05 -2.17
CA LEU A 49 3.37 -4.94 -0.99
C LEU A 49 4.80 -4.48 -1.35
N THR A 50 5.40 -5.11 -2.37
CA THR A 50 6.79 -4.83 -2.77
C THR A 50 6.93 -3.42 -3.33
N ASP A 51 5.98 -2.97 -4.14
CA ASP A 51 6.00 -1.62 -4.72
C ASP A 51 5.79 -0.55 -3.65
N TRP A 52 4.93 -0.83 -2.66
CA TRP A 52 4.75 0.04 -1.50
C TRP A 52 6.03 0.16 -0.66
N GLU A 53 6.66 -0.96 -0.29
CA GLU A 53 7.90 -0.96 0.49
C GLU A 53 9.00 -0.12 -0.18
N LYS A 54 9.16 -0.26 -1.50
CA LYS A 54 10.12 0.55 -2.29
C LYS A 54 9.75 2.04 -2.26
N THR A 55 8.48 2.35 -2.48
CA THR A 55 7.98 3.74 -2.49
C THR A 55 8.19 4.40 -1.14
N LYS A 56 7.81 3.70 -0.05
CA LYS A 56 8.01 4.17 1.32
C LYS A 56 9.48 4.41 1.62
N GLN A 57 10.35 3.47 1.28
CA GLN A 57 11.79 3.63 1.48
C GLN A 57 12.33 4.87 0.75
N GLN A 58 11.88 5.11 -0.49
CA GLN A 58 12.27 6.31 -1.23
C GLN A 58 11.75 7.59 -0.56
N MET A 59 10.51 7.62 -0.10
CA MET A 59 9.93 8.77 0.59
C MET A 59 10.64 9.05 1.92
N GLU A 60 10.95 8.01 2.69
CA GLU A 60 11.70 8.14 3.95
C GLU A 60 13.12 8.65 3.71
N ASN A 61 13.81 8.13 2.69
CA ASN A 61 15.13 8.62 2.29
C ASN A 61 15.08 10.08 1.87
N ASN A 62 14.08 10.47 1.08
CA ASN A 62 13.88 11.86 0.67
C ASN A 62 13.68 12.77 1.90
N LEU A 63 12.80 12.37 2.82
CA LEU A 63 12.55 13.13 4.05
C LEU A 63 13.82 13.27 4.92
N ASN A 64 14.58 12.19 5.08
CA ASN A 64 15.84 12.20 5.85
C ASN A 64 16.92 13.09 5.22
N ASN A 65 16.93 13.18 3.89
CA ASN A 65 17.85 14.02 3.14
C ASN A 65 17.35 15.47 2.95
N GLY A 66 16.20 15.82 3.53
CA GLY A 66 15.59 17.15 3.35
C GLY A 66 15.06 17.41 1.93
N ILE A 67 14.90 16.37 1.10
CA ILE A 67 14.31 16.44 -0.22
C ILE A 67 12.80 16.38 -0.07
N LEU A 68 12.15 17.53 -0.13
CA LEU A 68 10.70 17.65 0.05
C LEU A 68 10.01 17.93 -1.29
N PRO A 69 8.79 17.41 -1.49
CA PRO A 69 7.95 17.86 -2.60
C PRO A 69 7.67 19.38 -2.51
N PRO A 70 7.40 20.05 -3.65
CA PRO A 70 7.05 21.47 -3.65
C PRO A 70 5.86 21.75 -2.75
N ASN A 71 5.94 22.81 -1.94
CA ASN A 71 4.88 23.26 -1.02
C ASN A 71 4.50 22.24 0.07
N VAL A 72 5.35 21.26 0.37
CA VAL A 72 5.11 20.28 1.43
C VAL A 72 6.14 20.45 2.54
N SER A 73 5.70 20.70 3.77
CA SER A 73 6.60 20.74 4.92
C SER A 73 7.09 19.34 5.29
N ALA A 74 8.19 19.24 6.03
CA ALA A 74 8.69 17.95 6.53
C ALA A 74 7.64 17.21 7.40
N ASN A 75 6.84 17.95 8.17
CA ASN A 75 5.78 17.39 9.01
C ASN A 75 4.62 16.87 8.16
N LEU A 76 4.17 17.64 7.16
CA LEU A 76 3.15 17.18 6.22
C LEU A 76 3.65 15.98 5.42
N PHE A 77 4.91 15.98 4.98
CA PHE A 77 5.47 14.86 4.22
C PHE A 77 5.52 13.58 5.06
N ARG A 78 5.94 13.68 6.34
CA ARG A 78 5.87 12.56 7.29
C ARG A 78 4.43 12.05 7.44
N ALA A 79 3.47 12.95 7.66
CA ALA A 79 2.07 12.58 7.81
C ALA A 79 1.50 11.90 6.54
N ILE A 80 1.93 12.34 5.35
CA ILE A 80 1.60 11.69 4.08
C ILE A 80 2.15 10.26 4.04
N ILE A 81 3.41 10.03 4.44
CA ILE A 81 4.01 8.68 4.50
C ILE A 81 3.20 7.79 5.43
N ASP A 82 2.92 8.27 6.64
CA ASP A 82 2.21 7.50 7.67
C ASP A 82 0.77 7.18 7.24
N ALA A 83 0.06 8.15 6.66
CA ALA A 83 -1.30 7.92 6.17
C ALA A 83 -1.32 6.99 4.94
N SER A 84 -0.32 7.07 4.08
CA SER A 84 -0.17 6.18 2.92
C SER A 84 0.07 4.72 3.36
N GLU A 85 0.87 4.52 4.42
CA GLU A 85 1.05 3.19 5.04
C GLU A 85 -0.30 2.62 5.49
N GLU A 86 -1.12 3.40 6.20
CA GLU A 86 -2.44 2.94 6.63
C GLU A 86 -3.34 2.54 5.46
N VAL A 87 -3.39 3.35 4.41
CA VAL A 87 -4.17 3.05 3.19
C VAL A 87 -3.69 1.76 2.54
N MET A 88 -2.37 1.55 2.44
CA MET A 88 -1.79 0.34 1.85
C MET A 88 -2.05 -0.90 2.71
N GLN A 89 -1.98 -0.80 4.04
CA GLN A 89 -2.38 -1.90 4.92
C GLN A 89 -3.86 -2.24 4.77
N ARG A 90 -4.74 -1.23 4.62
CA ARG A 90 -6.17 -1.45 4.31
C ARG A 90 -6.33 -2.15 2.94
N LYS A 91 -5.58 -1.74 1.92
CA LYS A 91 -5.57 -2.35 0.58
C LYS A 91 -5.22 -3.83 0.65
N LEU A 92 -4.05 -4.17 1.21
CA LEU A 92 -3.55 -5.54 1.31
C LEU A 92 -4.53 -6.43 2.08
N LYS A 93 -5.09 -5.93 3.19
CA LYS A 93 -6.11 -6.64 3.97
C LYS A 93 -7.37 -6.93 3.15
N LYS A 94 -7.85 -5.98 2.34
CA LYS A 94 -9.02 -6.20 1.48
C LYS A 94 -8.72 -7.16 0.32
N VAL A 95 -7.54 -7.08 -0.28
CA VAL A 95 -7.08 -8.05 -1.29
C VAL A 95 -7.07 -9.45 -0.71
N ARG A 96 -6.49 -9.66 0.47
CA ARG A 96 -6.51 -10.95 1.17
C ARG A 96 -7.92 -11.47 1.41
N LYS A 97 -8.79 -10.65 2.01
CA LYS A 97 -10.19 -11.05 2.26
C LYS A 97 -10.95 -11.35 0.96
N GLY A 98 -10.69 -10.57 -0.10
CA GLY A 98 -11.26 -10.79 -1.43
C GLY A 98 -10.84 -12.12 -2.02
N PHE A 99 -9.55 -12.46 -1.91
CA PHE A 99 -9.01 -13.76 -2.31
C PHE A 99 -9.68 -14.91 -1.55
N GLU A 100 -9.64 -14.86 -0.22
CA GLU A 100 -10.18 -15.92 0.66
C GLU A 100 -11.68 -16.14 0.39
N LYS A 101 -12.44 -15.06 0.22
CA LYS A 101 -13.87 -15.14 -0.12
C LYS A 101 -14.10 -15.74 -1.50
N LYS A 102 -13.26 -15.40 -2.49
CA LYS A 102 -13.46 -15.80 -3.89
C LYS A 102 -13.07 -17.25 -4.14
N PHE A 103 -11.97 -17.72 -3.54
CA PHE A 103 -11.40 -19.03 -3.82
C PHE A 103 -11.60 -20.05 -2.69
N GLY A 104 -12.04 -19.61 -1.51
CA GLY A 104 -12.32 -20.51 -0.38
C GLY A 104 -11.07 -21.07 0.29
N GLU A 105 -9.90 -20.50 0.03
CA GLU A 105 -8.62 -20.94 0.60
C GLU A 105 -7.75 -19.76 1.04
N SER A 106 -6.68 -20.06 1.80
CA SER A 106 -5.75 -19.05 2.30
C SER A 106 -4.84 -18.53 1.19
N ILE A 107 -4.69 -17.20 1.08
CA ILE A 107 -3.72 -16.59 0.16
C ILE A 107 -2.27 -17.02 0.48
N TYR A 108 -2.00 -17.39 1.73
CA TYR A 108 -0.69 -17.88 2.19
C TYR A 108 -0.37 -19.30 1.74
N ASN A 109 -1.28 -19.98 1.01
CA ASN A 109 -0.91 -21.15 0.24
C ASN A 109 0.11 -20.78 -0.86
N TYR A 110 -0.02 -19.56 -1.41
CA TYR A 110 0.78 -19.01 -2.50
C TYR A 110 1.85 -18.01 -2.06
N LEU A 111 1.65 -17.39 -0.89
CA LEU A 111 2.51 -16.35 -0.34
C LEU A 111 3.29 -16.82 0.89
N GLY A 112 4.52 -16.34 1.05
CA GLY A 112 5.33 -16.51 2.25
C GLY A 112 4.72 -15.80 3.45
N PRO A 113 5.29 -16.02 4.66
CA PRO A 113 4.81 -15.37 5.88
C PRO A 113 4.95 -13.84 5.84
N ASP A 114 5.83 -13.32 4.98
CA ASP A 114 6.02 -11.91 4.69
C ASP A 114 4.99 -11.34 3.69
N GLY A 115 4.05 -12.16 3.20
CA GLY A 115 3.05 -11.74 2.20
C GLY A 115 3.60 -11.59 0.78
N LYS A 116 4.86 -11.98 0.54
CA LYS A 116 5.49 -12.01 -0.78
C LYS A 116 5.35 -13.38 -1.42
N THR A 117 5.55 -13.52 -2.72
CA THR A 117 5.48 -14.83 -3.40
C THR A 117 6.44 -15.82 -2.75
N LYS A 118 5.96 -17.03 -2.41
CA LYS A 118 6.86 -18.09 -1.91
C LYS A 118 7.92 -18.39 -2.96
N LYS A 119 9.20 -18.38 -2.56
CA LYS A 119 10.27 -18.99 -3.35
C LYS A 119 10.10 -20.51 -3.29
N LEU A 120 9.32 -21.07 -4.22
CA LEU A 120 9.33 -22.52 -4.45
C LEU A 120 10.51 -22.83 -5.36
N PHE A 121 11.48 -23.59 -4.83
CA PHE A 121 12.60 -24.25 -5.52
C PHE A 121 12.99 -23.67 -6.90
N GLY A 122 13.79 -22.60 -6.91
CA GLY A 122 14.73 -22.32 -8.00
C GLY A 122 14.23 -21.58 -9.25
N LEU A 123 12.97 -21.15 -9.35
CA LEU A 123 12.52 -20.27 -10.45
C LEU A 123 11.80 -19.03 -9.94
N PHE A 124 12.59 -18.01 -9.59
CA PHE A 124 12.29 -16.57 -9.68
C PHE A 124 13.60 -15.79 -9.79
#